data_AF-A0A9P5PYW4-F1
#
_entry.id   AF-A0A9P5PYW4-F1
#
_cell.length_a   1.000
_cell.length_b   1.000
_cell.length_c   1.000
_cell.angle_alpha   90.00
_cell.angle_beta   90.00
_cell.angle_gamma   90.00
#
_symmetry.space_group_name_H-M   'P 1'
#
loop_
_entity.id
_entity.type
_entity.pdbx_description
1 polymer ?
#
loop_
_entity_poly.entity_id
_entity_poly.type
_entity_poly.pdbx_seq_one_letter_code
_entity_poly.pdbx_strand_id
1 'polypeptide(L)'
;MTTWDLETGDAFPARSLPSIPHLPSLPHLSDLPLPLPLPKPQKDTKQKDATRIPIFASEISLTYTPPTPLPHPFPRRLVLEGKSFYLASSVFIRHTLNTLYSDLGVTITKVAVSVPKTVSKSAEEAHPTPQPSASRNSGYTREKSFYIALRVTGKSRVSGTVGQWEVRSTYTFSPFDAKIIHHTVNGIEPAPEKGVFDALYRALRMPSLGRESQGALNYEKRGN
;
A
#
# COMPACT_ATOMS: atom_id res chain seq x y z
N MET A 1 12.45 -5.11 11.74
CA MET A 1 11.33 -4.83 10.80
C MET A 1 11.62 -3.55 10.05
N THR A 2 11.47 -3.54 8.72
CA THR A 2 11.54 -2.32 7.89
C THR A 2 10.28 -1.47 8.10
N THR A 3 10.45 -0.29 8.69
CA THR A 3 9.38 0.73 8.82
C THR A 3 9.20 1.41 7.47
N TRP A 4 7.97 1.78 7.12
CA TRP A 4 7.69 2.47 5.85
C TRP A 4 7.09 3.84 6.14
N ASP A 5 7.40 4.81 5.30
CA ASP A 5 6.73 6.10 5.31
C ASP A 5 5.38 5.98 4.59
N LEU A 6 4.31 6.39 5.28
CA LEU A 6 2.96 6.42 4.76
C LEU A 6 2.77 7.52 3.70
N GLU A 7 3.50 8.64 3.78
CA GLU A 7 3.29 9.76 2.85
C GLU A 7 4.02 9.56 1.51
N THR A 8 5.20 8.94 1.54
CA THR A 8 6.05 8.76 0.35
C THR A 8 6.05 7.34 -0.22
N GLY A 9 5.82 6.31 0.61
CA GLY A 9 5.96 4.92 0.20
C GLY A 9 7.41 4.38 0.22
N ASP A 10 8.34 5.08 0.86
CA ASP A 10 9.72 4.62 1.04
C ASP A 10 9.84 3.57 2.15
N ALA A 11 10.75 2.60 1.96
CA ALA A 11 11.09 1.56 2.94
C ALA A 11 12.37 1.95 3.70
N PHE A 12 12.25 2.25 5.00
CA PHE A 12 13.43 2.42 5.85
C PHE A 12 13.98 1.05 6.29
N PRO A 13 15.32 0.86 6.28
CA PRO A 13 15.93 -0.29 6.95
C PRO A 13 15.49 -0.31 8.43
N ALA A 14 15.39 -1.52 9.00
CA ALA A 14 15.09 -1.66 10.42
C ALA A 14 16.11 -0.86 11.23
N ARG A 15 15.66 0.15 11.98
CA ARG A 15 16.54 0.94 12.86
C ARG A 15 17.23 -0.04 13.81
N SER A 16 18.53 -0.25 13.62
CA SER A 16 19.32 -1.10 14.50
C SER A 16 19.20 -0.53 15.91
N LEU A 17 18.64 -1.32 16.83
CA LEU A 17 18.74 -1.01 18.25
C LEU A 17 20.23 -0.81 18.57
N PRO A 18 20.61 0.24 19.33
CA PRO A 18 21.99 0.41 19.73
C PRO A 18 22.43 -0.85 20.49
N SER A 19 23.53 -1.45 20.05
CA SER A 19 24.10 -2.65 20.63
C SER A 19 24.30 -2.44 22.13
N ILE A 20 23.60 -3.19 22.97
CA ILE A 20 23.79 -3.14 24.42
C ILE A 20 25.20 -3.69 24.69
N PRO A 21 26.15 -2.88 25.23
CA PRO A 21 27.45 -3.40 25.59
C PRO A 21 27.30 -4.36 26.78
N HIS A 22 28.06 -5.46 26.73
CA HIS A 22 28.03 -6.53 27.71
C HIS A 22 28.32 -6.00 29.13
N LEU A 23 27.51 -6.38 30.11
CA LEU A 23 27.75 -6.12 31.53
C LEU A 23 28.16 -7.41 32.25
N PRO A 24 29.27 -7.42 33.01
CA PRO A 24 29.57 -8.48 33.96
C PRO A 24 28.67 -8.40 35.20
N SER A 25 28.68 -9.47 36.01
CA SER A 25 27.75 -9.70 37.12
C SER A 25 28.20 -9.15 38.48
N LEU A 26 27.19 -8.82 39.33
CA LEU A 26 27.23 -8.64 40.81
C LEU A 26 27.94 -7.36 41.36
N PRO A 27 27.66 -6.92 42.62
CA PRO A 27 26.46 -7.10 43.46
C PRO A 27 25.92 -5.81 44.19
N HIS A 28 24.67 -5.88 44.66
CA HIS A 28 24.09 -5.36 45.93
C HIS A 28 24.42 -3.93 46.51
N LEU A 29 23.39 -3.08 46.45
CA LEU A 29 22.95 -1.97 47.36
C LEU A 29 23.76 -0.68 47.61
N SER A 30 22.95 0.40 47.71
CA SER A 30 23.10 1.64 48.51
C SER A 30 24.30 2.56 48.26
N ASP A 31 24.10 3.63 47.47
CA ASP A 31 23.88 4.99 48.01
C ASP A 31 23.64 6.02 46.88
N LEU A 32 22.75 6.99 47.11
CA LEU A 32 22.50 8.14 46.22
C LEU A 32 23.21 9.37 46.79
N PRO A 33 23.83 10.20 45.92
CA PRO A 33 23.30 11.56 45.84
C PRO A 33 23.32 12.23 44.45
N LEU A 34 22.35 13.15 44.28
CA LEU A 34 22.27 14.28 43.34
C LEU A 34 21.97 14.01 41.84
N PRO A 35 21.16 14.88 41.20
CA PRO A 35 20.69 14.69 39.82
C PRO A 35 21.66 15.26 38.79
N LEU A 36 22.03 14.44 37.81
CA LEU A 36 22.72 14.91 36.60
C LEU A 36 21.78 15.77 35.73
N PRO A 37 22.27 16.84 35.08
CA PRO A 37 21.44 17.67 34.21
C PRO A 37 20.89 16.86 33.04
N LEU A 38 19.56 16.87 32.88
CA LEU A 38 18.90 16.23 31.75
C LEU A 38 19.44 16.84 30.43
N PRO A 39 19.99 16.03 29.49
CA PRO A 39 20.33 16.55 28.18
C PRO A 39 19.04 17.05 27.53
N LYS A 40 19.00 18.35 27.21
CA LYS A 40 17.87 18.97 26.51
C LYS A 40 17.58 18.15 25.26
N PRO A 41 16.30 17.88 24.90
CA PRO A 41 16.00 17.19 23.65
C PRO A 41 16.60 18.00 22.51
N GLN A 42 17.66 17.43 21.92
CA GLN A 42 18.33 18.00 20.78
C GLN A 42 17.27 18.15 19.70
N LYS A 43 17.06 19.38 19.21
CA LYS A 43 16.17 19.64 18.09
C LYS A 43 16.83 19.03 16.86
N ASP A 44 16.64 17.73 16.67
CA ASP A 44 17.03 17.03 15.46
C ASP A 44 16.38 17.76 14.29
N THR A 45 17.25 18.13 13.37
CA THR A 45 17.05 19.22 12.44
C THR A 45 15.86 18.91 11.55
N LYS A 46 14.80 19.74 11.60
CA LYS A 46 13.79 19.81 10.52
C LYS A 46 14.50 20.25 9.24
N GLN A 47 15.14 19.32 8.55
CA GLN A 47 15.93 19.59 7.37
C GLN A 47 15.42 18.76 6.19
N LYS A 48 14.66 19.46 5.33
CA LYS A 48 14.55 19.19 3.89
C LYS A 48 13.51 18.16 3.40
N ASP A 49 12.27 18.25 3.88
CA ASP A 49 11.10 17.63 3.21
C ASP A 49 10.67 18.36 1.92
N ALA A 50 11.11 19.61 1.72
CA ALA A 50 10.60 20.52 0.68
C ALA A 50 11.02 20.20 -0.78
N THR A 51 11.33 18.94 -1.14
CA THR A 51 11.68 18.58 -2.53
C THR A 51 11.50 17.11 -2.93
N ARG A 52 10.82 16.27 -2.12
CA ARG A 52 10.49 14.89 -2.55
C ARG A 52 9.25 14.92 -3.45
N ILE A 53 9.42 14.59 -4.73
CA ILE A 53 8.30 14.47 -5.67
C ILE A 53 7.59 13.14 -5.41
N PRO A 54 6.28 13.12 -5.10
CA PRO A 54 5.56 11.89 -4.82
C PRO A 54 5.37 11.06 -6.10
N ILE A 55 5.65 9.76 -6.03
CA ILE A 55 5.51 8.81 -7.15
C ILE A 55 4.05 8.51 -7.52
N PHE A 56 3.12 8.71 -6.58
CA PHE A 56 1.68 8.52 -6.77
C PHE A 56 0.97 9.86 -6.94
N ALA A 57 0.01 9.93 -7.86
CA ALA A 57 -0.90 11.06 -7.97
C ALA A 57 -1.87 11.11 -6.77
N SER A 58 -2.40 12.30 -6.46
CA SER A 58 -3.39 12.48 -5.39
C SER A 58 -4.68 11.69 -5.67
N GLU A 59 -5.06 11.62 -6.94
CA GLU A 59 -6.26 10.94 -7.47
C GLU A 59 -5.97 9.49 -7.92
N ILE A 60 -4.91 8.86 -7.37
CA ILE A 60 -4.62 7.46 -7.70
C ILE A 60 -5.82 6.56 -7.43
N SER A 61 -6.14 5.69 -8.39
CA SER A 61 -7.16 4.66 -8.23
C SER A 61 -6.55 3.25 -8.32
N LEU A 62 -7.04 2.34 -7.48
CA LEU A 62 -6.75 0.92 -7.52
C LEU A 62 -7.99 0.16 -7.99
N THR A 63 -7.81 -0.83 -8.87
CA THR A 63 -8.90 -1.65 -9.39
C THR A 63 -8.54 -3.14 -9.34
N TYR A 64 -9.46 -3.97 -8.87
CA TYR A 64 -9.36 -5.42 -8.91
C TYR A 64 -10.70 -6.04 -9.35
N THR A 65 -10.64 -7.03 -10.23
CA THR A 65 -11.82 -7.79 -10.69
C THR A 65 -11.66 -9.25 -10.26
N PRO A 66 -12.42 -9.74 -9.26
CA PRO A 66 -12.41 -11.16 -8.89
C PRO A 66 -12.82 -12.04 -10.09
N PRO A 67 -12.21 -13.23 -10.27
CA PRO A 67 -12.54 -14.12 -11.39
C PRO A 67 -13.95 -14.73 -11.26
N THR A 68 -14.37 -15.03 -10.04
CA THR A 68 -15.74 -15.47 -9.73
C THR A 68 -16.57 -14.27 -9.32
N PRO A 69 -17.78 -14.05 -9.90
CA PRO A 69 -18.64 -12.96 -9.46
C PRO A 69 -19.03 -13.14 -8.00
N LEU A 70 -18.77 -12.12 -7.20
CA LEU A 70 -19.20 -12.06 -5.81
C LEU A 70 -20.75 -11.96 -5.76
N PRO A 71 -21.41 -12.49 -4.73
CA PRO A 71 -22.86 -12.38 -4.61
C PRO A 71 -23.29 -10.92 -4.48
N HIS A 72 -24.48 -10.60 -5.00
CA HIS A 72 -25.14 -9.33 -4.70
C HIS A 72 -25.17 -9.15 -3.16
N PRO A 73 -24.74 -7.99 -2.61
CA PRO A 73 -24.62 -6.68 -3.24
C PRO A 73 -23.19 -6.23 -3.62
N PHE A 74 -22.25 -7.16 -3.80
CA PHE A 74 -20.90 -6.75 -4.21
C PHE A 74 -20.85 -6.17 -5.63
N PRO A 75 -20.12 -5.07 -5.86
CA PRO A 75 -19.81 -4.64 -7.22
C PRO A 75 -18.90 -5.67 -7.90
N ARG A 76 -19.09 -5.86 -9.21
CA ARG A 76 -18.29 -6.78 -10.03
C ARG A 76 -16.79 -6.46 -10.03
N ARG A 77 -16.42 -5.20 -9.72
CA ARG A 77 -15.05 -4.72 -9.59
C ARG A 77 -14.91 -3.98 -8.27
N LEU A 78 -13.85 -4.28 -7.53
CA LEU A 78 -13.45 -3.48 -6.38
C LEU A 78 -12.62 -2.31 -6.89
N VAL A 79 -13.04 -1.10 -6.55
CA VAL A 79 -12.34 0.15 -6.89
C VAL A 79 -12.10 0.92 -5.60
N LEU A 80 -10.86 1.37 -5.40
CA LEU A 80 -10.47 2.28 -4.32
C LEU A 80 -9.90 3.54 -4.97
N GLU A 81 -10.41 4.71 -4.61
CA GLU A 81 -10.01 5.98 -5.22
C GLU A 81 -9.39 6.92 -4.18
N GLY A 82 -8.38 7.68 -4.59
CA GLY A 82 -7.67 8.63 -3.75
C GLY A 82 -6.48 8.03 -3.00
N LYS A 83 -5.40 8.83 -2.89
CA LYS A 83 -4.13 8.44 -2.27
C LYS A 83 -4.28 7.86 -0.86
N SER A 84 -5.15 8.40 -0.02
CA SER A 84 -5.34 7.92 1.36
C SER A 84 -5.90 6.50 1.42
N PHE A 85 -6.91 6.17 0.60
CA PHE A 85 -7.48 4.81 0.55
C PHE A 85 -6.50 3.82 -0.09
N TYR A 86 -5.77 4.26 -1.12
CA TYR A 86 -4.69 3.48 -1.72
C TYR A 86 -3.65 3.05 -0.68
N LEU A 87 -3.11 4.00 0.08
CA LEU A 87 -2.11 3.75 1.13
C LEU A 87 -2.69 2.90 2.27
N ALA A 88 -3.87 3.25 2.78
CA ALA A 88 -4.54 2.49 3.84
C ALA A 88 -4.77 1.02 3.45
N SER A 89 -5.12 0.74 2.19
CA SER A 89 -5.27 -0.63 1.69
C SER A 89 -3.96 -1.43 1.75
N SER A 90 -2.82 -0.81 1.42
CA SER A 90 -1.51 -1.45 1.49
C SER A 90 -1.11 -1.80 2.93
N VAL A 91 -1.41 -0.90 3.88
CA VAL A 91 -1.19 -1.11 5.32
C VAL A 91 -2.07 -2.22 5.85
N PHE A 92 -3.37 -2.21 5.50
CA PHE A 92 -4.33 -3.24 5.88
C PHE A 92 -3.91 -4.62 5.36
N ILE A 93 -3.57 -4.74 4.07
CA ILE A 93 -3.09 -5.99 3.46
C ILE A 93 -1.82 -6.47 4.15
N ARG A 94 -0.82 -5.60 4.32
CA ARG A 94 0.45 -5.94 4.97
C ARG A 94 0.25 -6.38 6.42
N HIS A 95 -0.58 -5.68 7.19
CA HIS A 95 -0.88 -6.04 8.57
C HIS A 95 -1.59 -7.39 8.63
N THR A 96 -2.66 -7.57 7.85
CA THR A 96 -3.42 -8.83 7.77
C THR A 96 -2.52 -10.01 7.41
N LEU A 97 -1.65 -9.86 6.41
CA LEU A 97 -0.70 -10.92 6.03
C LEU A 97 0.29 -11.21 7.17
N ASN A 98 0.91 -10.20 7.80
CA ASN A 98 1.86 -10.44 8.91
C ASN A 98 1.20 -11.09 10.15
N THR A 99 -0.08 -10.80 10.39
CA THR A 99 -0.88 -11.39 11.47
C THR A 99 -1.27 -12.84 11.18
N LEU A 100 -1.55 -13.19 9.91
CA LEU A 100 -1.93 -14.56 9.52
C LEU A 100 -0.73 -15.46 9.19
N TYR A 101 0.40 -14.89 8.74
CA TYR A 101 1.56 -15.62 8.23
C TYR A 101 2.88 -15.19 8.90
N SER A 102 3.79 -16.13 9.05
CA SER A 102 5.21 -15.90 9.34
C SER A 102 6.03 -16.01 8.04
N ASP A 103 7.30 -15.57 8.11
CA ASP A 103 8.30 -15.77 7.06
C ASP A 103 7.83 -15.28 5.67
N LEU A 104 7.16 -14.13 5.67
CA LEU A 104 6.61 -13.53 4.46
C LEU A 104 7.71 -13.07 3.51
N GLY A 105 7.86 -13.79 2.39
CA GLY A 105 8.72 -13.43 1.28
C GLY A 105 7.92 -12.85 0.12
N VAL A 106 8.46 -11.81 -0.53
CA VAL A 106 7.96 -11.28 -1.80
C VAL A 106 9.09 -11.32 -2.82
N THR A 107 8.86 -11.96 -3.95
CA THR A 107 9.82 -12.09 -5.06
C THR A 107 9.20 -11.54 -6.33
N ILE A 108 9.97 -10.82 -7.14
CA ILE A 108 9.52 -10.32 -8.44
C ILE A 108 9.74 -11.43 -9.46
N THR A 109 8.67 -11.94 -10.07
CA THR A 109 8.75 -13.03 -11.06
C THR A 109 8.80 -12.52 -12.50
N LYS A 110 8.19 -11.36 -12.77
CA LYS A 110 8.21 -10.74 -14.11
C LYS A 110 8.08 -9.23 -14.01
N VAL A 111 8.79 -8.51 -14.89
CA VAL A 111 8.65 -7.08 -15.12
C VAL A 111 8.53 -6.85 -16.62
N ALA A 112 7.65 -5.95 -17.05
CA ALA A 112 7.60 -5.46 -18.42
C ALA A 112 7.17 -3.99 -18.45
N VAL A 113 7.77 -3.21 -19.36
CA VAL A 113 7.40 -1.80 -19.57
C VAL A 113 6.77 -1.67 -20.95
N SER A 114 5.52 -1.25 -20.99
CA SER A 114 4.81 -0.93 -22.22
C SER A 114 4.94 0.56 -22.49
N VAL A 115 5.53 0.90 -23.63
CA VAL A 115 5.54 2.27 -24.18
C VAL A 115 4.71 2.22 -25.48
N PRO A 116 3.72 3.10 -25.66
CA PRO A 116 2.96 3.16 -26.91
C PRO A 116 3.92 3.38 -28.06
N LYS A 117 3.91 2.45 -29.03
CA LYS A 117 4.61 2.66 -30.29
C LYS A 117 3.82 3.71 -31.06
N THR A 118 4.42 4.87 -31.27
CA THR A 118 3.88 5.82 -32.25
C THR A 118 3.89 5.14 -33.61
N VAL A 119 2.69 4.93 -34.16
CA VAL A 119 2.56 4.42 -35.54
C VAL A 119 2.88 5.59 -36.46
N SER A 120 4.17 5.75 -36.76
CA SER A 120 4.62 6.58 -37.87
C SER A 120 4.04 6.01 -39.16
N LYS A 121 2.90 6.55 -39.60
CA LYS A 121 2.38 6.29 -40.95
C LYS A 121 3.36 6.89 -41.95
N SER A 122 4.15 6.03 -42.57
CA SER A 122 5.06 6.32 -43.67
C SER A 122 5.12 5.07 -44.55
N ALA A 123 4.96 5.13 -45.87
CA ALA A 123 4.47 6.25 -46.68
C ALA A 123 4.00 5.73 -48.05
N GLU A 124 2.73 6.02 -48.34
CA GLU A 124 2.01 5.95 -49.61
C GLU A 124 0.83 6.95 -49.50
N GLU A 125 0.24 7.54 -50.53
CA GLU A 125 0.77 8.16 -51.76
C GLU A 125 -0.33 9.19 -52.21
N ALA A 126 -0.12 10.20 -53.06
CA ALA A 126 1.03 10.59 -53.88
C ALA A 126 1.11 12.13 -54.03
N HIS A 127 2.13 12.60 -54.76
CA HIS A 127 2.34 13.96 -55.28
C HIS A 127 2.74 15.09 -54.30
N PRO A 128 3.70 15.98 -54.68
CA PRO A 128 4.19 17.06 -53.83
C PRO A 128 3.67 18.46 -54.19
N THR A 129 3.39 19.27 -53.17
CA THR A 129 3.32 20.75 -53.27
C THR A 129 4.04 21.36 -52.07
N PRO A 130 5.08 22.21 -52.24
CA PRO A 130 5.85 22.73 -51.13
C PRO A 130 5.21 24.00 -50.51
N GLN A 131 4.75 23.90 -49.26
CA GLN A 131 4.52 25.07 -48.41
C GLN A 131 5.34 24.97 -47.12
N PRO A 132 6.15 25.99 -46.77
CA PRO A 132 6.96 25.98 -45.55
C PRO A 132 6.19 26.61 -44.37
N SER A 133 5.46 25.81 -43.60
CA SER A 133 4.82 26.26 -42.35
C SER A 133 5.16 25.36 -41.16
N ALA A 134 6.04 25.90 -40.30
CA ALA A 134 6.25 25.52 -38.90
C ALA A 134 6.25 24.02 -38.53
N SER A 135 7.42 23.39 -38.55
CA SER A 135 7.67 22.20 -37.73
C SER A 135 7.45 22.53 -36.25
N ARG A 136 6.39 22.02 -35.61
CA ARG A 136 6.27 22.03 -34.15
C ARG A 136 5.39 20.90 -33.62
N ASN A 137 6.07 19.89 -33.09
CA ASN A 137 5.61 18.95 -32.08
C ASN A 137 4.35 18.13 -32.44
N SER A 138 4.57 17.00 -33.11
CA SER A 138 3.73 15.82 -32.89
C SER A 138 3.89 15.40 -31.41
N GLY A 139 3.03 15.92 -30.55
CA GLY A 139 3.12 15.73 -29.10
C GLY A 139 3.02 14.25 -28.73
N TYR A 140 4.16 13.65 -28.37
CA TYR A 140 4.21 12.28 -27.87
C TYR A 140 3.49 12.20 -26.51
N THR A 141 2.19 11.90 -26.52
CA THR A 141 1.45 11.41 -25.33
C THR A 141 1.97 10.03 -24.97
N ARG A 142 3.11 10.00 -24.27
CA ARG A 142 3.81 8.79 -23.88
C ARG A 142 3.16 8.18 -22.63
N GLU A 143 1.93 7.69 -22.79
CA GLU A 143 1.19 6.92 -21.78
C GLU A 143 1.94 5.62 -21.46
N LYS A 144 2.82 5.63 -20.46
CA LYS A 144 3.54 4.42 -20.07
C LYS A 144 2.66 3.54 -19.20
N SER A 145 2.85 2.22 -19.30
CA SER A 145 2.44 1.28 -18.27
C SER A 145 3.57 0.34 -17.87
N PHE A 146 3.59 -0.02 -16.59
CA PHE A 146 4.55 -0.93 -15.97
C PHE A 146 3.79 -2.14 -15.44
N TYR A 147 4.03 -3.30 -16.05
CA TYR A 147 3.50 -4.57 -15.62
C TYR A 147 4.51 -5.23 -14.66
N ILE A 148 4.01 -5.77 -13.55
CA ILE A 148 4.78 -6.56 -12.60
C ILE A 148 4.01 -7.83 -12.21
N ALA A 149 4.72 -8.94 -12.07
CA ALA A 149 4.24 -10.12 -11.37
C ALA A 149 5.10 -10.35 -10.13
N LEU A 150 4.42 -10.60 -9.01
CA LEU A 150 4.99 -10.80 -7.70
C LEU A 150 4.56 -12.18 -7.19
N ARG A 151 5.50 -12.97 -6.68
CA ARG A 151 5.20 -14.18 -5.91
C ARG A 151 5.38 -13.88 -4.43
N VAL A 152 4.28 -13.95 -3.71
CA VAL A 152 4.20 -13.83 -2.25
C VAL A 152 4.19 -15.24 -1.67
N THR A 153 4.99 -15.48 -0.63
CA THR A 153 5.06 -16.76 0.09
C THR A 153 5.02 -16.48 1.59
N GLY A 154 4.48 -17.40 2.38
CA GLY A 154 4.52 -17.31 3.84
C GLY A 154 4.00 -18.57 4.51
N LYS A 155 4.33 -18.78 5.78
CA LYS A 155 3.89 -19.94 6.56
C LYS A 155 2.72 -19.55 7.46
N SER A 156 1.57 -20.19 7.29
CA SER A 156 0.37 -19.93 8.08
C SER A 156 0.64 -20.13 9.56
N ARG A 157 0.30 -19.14 10.39
CA ARG A 157 0.46 -19.22 11.85
C ARG A 157 -0.59 -20.11 12.52
N VAL A 158 -1.72 -20.35 11.85
CA VAL A 158 -2.84 -21.13 12.38
C VAL A 158 -2.69 -22.61 12.02
N SER A 159 -2.36 -22.92 10.76
CA SER A 159 -2.27 -24.30 10.25
C SER A 159 -0.84 -24.81 10.08
N GLY A 160 0.18 -23.94 10.19
CA GLY A 160 1.58 -24.28 9.93
C GLY A 160 1.92 -24.54 8.45
N THR A 161 0.92 -24.55 7.55
CA THR A 161 1.08 -24.82 6.12
C THR A 161 1.70 -23.64 5.37
N VAL A 162 2.46 -23.92 4.31
CA VAL A 162 3.00 -22.87 3.42
C VAL A 162 1.91 -22.42 2.45
N GLY A 163 1.65 -21.11 2.41
CA GLY A 163 0.83 -20.46 1.39
C GLY A 163 1.70 -19.74 0.37
N GLN A 164 1.25 -19.72 -0.88
CA GLN A 164 1.87 -19.00 -1.99
C GLN A 164 0.78 -18.31 -2.81
N TRP A 165 1.03 -17.08 -3.24
CA TRP A 165 0.18 -16.34 -4.17
C TRP A 165 1.02 -15.70 -5.27
N GLU A 166 0.56 -15.79 -6.51
CA GLU A 166 1.07 -15.00 -7.62
C GLU A 166 0.12 -13.82 -7.88
N VAL A 167 0.63 -12.60 -7.70
CA VAL A 167 -0.10 -11.34 -7.86
C VAL A 167 0.43 -10.63 -9.10
N ARG A 168 -0.45 -10.41 -10.07
CA ARG A 168 -0.12 -9.76 -11.35
C ARG A 168 -0.74 -8.37 -11.35
N SER A 169 0.06 -7.32 -11.52
CA SER A 169 -0.38 -5.92 -11.46
C SER A 169 0.13 -5.09 -12.64
N THR A 170 -0.64 -4.08 -13.02
CA THR A 170 -0.28 -3.06 -14.03
C THR A 170 -0.42 -1.68 -13.39
N TYR A 171 0.62 -0.87 -13.52
CA TYR A 171 0.64 0.53 -13.11
C TYR A 171 0.64 1.43 -14.34
N THR A 172 -0.24 2.42 -14.39
CA THR A 172 -0.32 3.39 -15.49
C THR A 172 0.18 4.75 -15.02
N PHE A 173 1.02 5.39 -15.83
CA PHE A 173 1.61 6.69 -15.53
C PHE A 173 0.91 7.81 -16.31
N SER A 174 0.71 8.94 -15.64
CA SER A 174 0.32 10.19 -16.27
C SER A 174 1.37 10.61 -17.31
N PRO A 175 0.96 11.00 -18.53
CA PRO A 175 1.89 11.43 -19.58
C PRO A 175 2.50 12.81 -19.31
N PHE A 176 1.96 13.59 -18.38
CA PHE A 176 2.35 14.99 -18.13
C PHE A 176 3.35 15.16 -16.98
N ASP A 177 3.13 14.46 -15.86
CA ASP A 177 3.93 14.59 -14.64
C ASP A 177 4.58 13.27 -14.18
N ALA A 178 4.46 12.21 -14.99
CA ALA A 178 5.05 10.88 -14.78
C ALA A 178 4.68 10.19 -13.45
N LYS A 179 3.63 10.65 -12.75
CA LYS A 179 3.11 9.99 -11.55
C LYS A 179 2.26 8.79 -11.90
N ILE A 180 2.21 7.80 -11.02
CA ILE A 180 1.27 6.68 -11.10
C ILE A 180 -0.14 7.19 -10.81
N ILE A 181 -1.05 7.00 -11.77
CA ILE A 181 -2.46 7.41 -11.68
C ILE A 181 -3.41 6.22 -11.49
N HIS A 182 -3.02 5.03 -11.94
CA HIS A 182 -3.85 3.82 -11.85
C HIS A 182 -3.01 2.61 -11.50
N HIS A 183 -3.54 1.75 -10.61
CA HIS A 183 -3.00 0.43 -10.30
C HIS A 183 -4.10 -0.62 -10.50
N THR A 184 -4.01 -1.37 -11.59
CA THR A 184 -4.84 -2.55 -11.82
C THR A 184 -4.17 -3.78 -11.20
N VAL A 185 -4.85 -4.48 -10.30
CA VAL A 185 -4.52 -5.87 -9.98
C VAL A 185 -5.20 -6.74 -11.04
N ASN A 186 -4.39 -7.29 -11.95
CA ASN A 186 -4.85 -8.10 -13.09
C ASN A 186 -5.33 -9.49 -12.65
N GLY A 187 -4.76 -10.02 -11.56
CA GLY A 187 -5.11 -11.34 -11.01
C GLY A 187 -4.32 -11.70 -9.76
N ILE A 188 -4.89 -12.59 -8.97
CA ILE A 188 -4.29 -13.19 -7.77
C ILE A 188 -4.54 -14.70 -7.87
N GLU A 189 -3.49 -15.52 -7.77
CA GLU A 189 -3.55 -16.98 -7.91
C GLU A 189 -2.86 -17.68 -6.73
N PRO A 190 -3.56 -18.52 -5.93
CA PRO A 190 -4.99 -18.83 -6.02
C PRO A 190 -5.85 -17.60 -5.72
N ALA A 191 -7.02 -17.53 -6.34
CA ALA A 191 -7.97 -16.45 -6.12
C ALA A 191 -8.39 -16.40 -4.63
N PRO A 192 -8.53 -15.22 -4.01
CA PRO A 192 -9.02 -15.13 -2.64
C PRO A 192 -10.40 -15.78 -2.52
N GLU A 193 -10.60 -16.56 -1.45
CA GLU A 193 -11.89 -17.20 -1.20
C GLU A 193 -13.00 -16.19 -0.92
N LYS A 194 -14.24 -16.59 -1.19
CA LYS A 194 -15.44 -15.77 -0.92
C LYS A 194 -15.46 -15.21 0.51
N GLY A 195 -15.04 -16.00 1.50
CA GLY A 195 -15.00 -15.58 2.91
C GLY A 195 -14.13 -14.35 3.18
N VAL A 196 -13.07 -14.11 2.38
CA VAL A 196 -12.23 -12.90 2.48
C VAL A 196 -13.03 -11.66 2.09
N PHE A 197 -13.83 -11.75 1.03
CA PHE A 197 -14.71 -10.67 0.60
C PHE A 197 -15.88 -10.48 1.57
N ASP A 198 -16.51 -11.55 2.06
CA ASP A 198 -17.57 -11.45 3.07
C ASP A 198 -17.08 -10.80 4.38
N ALA A 199 -15.84 -11.07 4.80
CA ALA A 199 -15.21 -10.40 5.95
C ALA A 199 -14.91 -8.91 5.68
N LEU A 200 -14.35 -8.60 4.51
CA LEU A 200 -14.18 -7.21 4.05
C LEU A 200 -15.53 -6.47 4.01
N TYR A 201 -16.61 -7.17 3.63
CA TYR A 201 -17.95 -6.59 3.62
C TYR A 201 -18.42 -6.18 5.00
N ARG A 202 -18.25 -7.06 5.99
CA ARG A 202 -18.63 -6.79 7.38
C ARG A 202 -17.83 -5.62 7.96
N ALA A 203 -16.55 -5.50 7.62
CA ALA A 203 -15.71 -4.37 8.00
C ALA A 203 -16.16 -3.05 7.35
N LEU A 204 -16.46 -3.06 6.04
CA LEU A 204 -16.90 -1.85 5.30
C LEU A 204 -18.35 -1.45 5.56
N ARG A 205 -19.22 -2.40 5.96
CA ARG A 205 -20.64 -2.12 6.25
C ARG A 205 -20.91 -1.42 7.58
N MET A 206 -19.90 -1.27 8.45
CA MET A 206 -20.03 -0.77 9.83
C MET A 206 -20.92 0.47 9.97
N PRO A 207 -22.10 0.35 10.60
CA PRO A 207 -22.91 1.45 11.09
C PRO A 207 -22.98 1.35 12.62
N SER A 208 -21.87 1.65 13.32
CA SER A 208 -21.85 1.62 14.79
C SER A 208 -20.97 2.72 15.40
N LEU A 209 -21.20 3.95 14.96
CA LEU A 209 -21.11 5.09 15.88
C LEU A 209 -22.45 5.14 16.63
N GLY A 210 -22.45 5.03 17.96
CA GLY A 210 -23.67 5.16 18.77
C GLY A 210 -24.42 3.85 19.05
N ARG A 211 -23.93 3.09 20.04
CA ARG A 211 -24.81 2.36 20.96
C ARG A 211 -24.36 2.65 22.38
N GLU A 212 -24.84 3.77 22.91
CA GLU A 212 -24.62 4.13 24.30
C GLU A 212 -25.12 3.04 25.25
N SER A 213 -24.39 2.87 26.34
CA SER A 213 -24.77 2.06 27.47
C SER A 213 -25.91 2.73 28.24
N GLN A 214 -27.16 2.51 27.84
CA GLN A 214 -28.27 2.66 28.79
C GLN A 214 -28.29 1.45 29.73
N GLY A 215 -27.49 1.56 30.79
CA GLY A 215 -27.78 0.86 32.04
C GLY A 215 -29.00 1.52 32.68
N ALA A 216 -30.18 0.92 32.53
CA ALA A 216 -31.37 1.32 33.27
C ALA A 216 -31.51 0.39 34.48
N LEU A 217 -31.44 0.99 35.67
CA LEU A 217 -31.42 0.31 36.96
C LEU A 217 -32.72 -0.46 37.24
N ASN A 218 -32.66 -1.79 37.28
CA ASN A 218 -33.63 -2.57 38.04
C ASN A 218 -33.22 -2.53 39.52
N TYR A 219 -33.59 -1.46 40.22
CA TYR A 219 -33.51 -1.44 41.68
C TYR A 219 -34.76 -2.08 42.28
N GLU A 220 -34.57 -3.29 42.78
CA GLU A 220 -35.52 -4.03 43.61
C GLU A 220 -36.00 -3.16 44.78
N LYS A 221 -37.32 -3.02 44.95
CA LYS A 221 -37.91 -2.36 46.12
C LYS A 221 -38.87 -3.31 46.84
N ARG A 222 -38.38 -3.96 47.89
CA ARG A 222 -39.17 -4.67 48.90
C ARG A 222 -39.81 -3.69 49.87
N GLY A 223 -40.95 -4.08 50.46
CA GLY A 223 -41.58 -3.47 51.65
C GLY A 223 -42.39 -2.20 51.31
N ASN A 224 -43.69 -2.15 51.61
CA ASN A 224 -44.34 -2.58 52.87
C ASN A 224 -45.70 -3.24 52.61
#